data_AF-A0A2L0HXM1-F1
#
_entry.id   AF-A0A2L0HXM1-F1
#
_cell.length_a   1.000
_cell.length_b   1.000
_cell.length_c   1.000
_cell.angle_alpha   90.00
_cell.angle_beta   90.00
_cell.angle_gamma   90.00
#
_symmetry.space_group_name_H-M   'P 1'
#
loop_
_entity.id
_entity.type
_entity.pdbx_description
1 polymer ?
#
loop_
_entity_poly.entity_id
_entity_poly.type
_entity_poly.pdbx_seq_one_letter_code
_entity_poly.pdbx_strand_id
1 'polypeptide(L)'
;MEQSTEQVKSYDAGDIADAHALAESHLSWIATLVSTVKQNLECGKVFHNQTLLEITQYLAESFVDDHKSKSEQYEAESNIQS
;
A
#
# COMPACT_ATOMS: atom_id res chain seq x y z
N MET A 1 24.22 29.83 18.88
CA MET A 1 23.33 29.39 17.78
C MET A 1 23.65 27.92 17.58
N GLU A 2 22.85 27.03 18.16
CA GLU A 2 23.02 25.58 17.97
C GLU A 2 22.51 25.24 16.56
N GLN A 3 23.43 24.83 15.68
CA GLN A 3 23.10 24.20 14.42
C GLN A 3 22.49 22.83 14.74
N SER A 4 21.17 22.70 14.63
CA SER A 4 20.53 21.39 14.48
C SER A 4 21.02 20.79 13.17
N THR A 5 21.83 19.75 13.27
CA THR A 5 22.18 18.91 12.12
C THR A 5 20.99 17.99 11.86
N GLU A 6 20.10 18.39 10.97
CA GLU A 6 19.09 17.47 10.42
C GLU A 6 19.85 16.29 9.80
N GLN A 7 19.67 15.10 10.38
CA GLN A 7 20.23 13.88 9.81
C GLN A 7 19.54 13.62 8.47
N VAL A 8 20.29 13.80 7.39
CA VAL A 8 19.85 13.50 6.03
C VAL A 8 19.59 12.00 5.92
N LYS A 9 18.35 11.62 5.66
CA LYS A 9 17.93 10.23 5.49
C LYS A 9 18.35 9.76 4.09
N SER A 10 19.21 8.74 4.02
CA SER A 10 19.64 8.11 2.77
C SER A 10 18.85 6.84 2.56
N TYR A 11 18.16 6.73 1.42
CA TYR A 11 17.47 5.50 1.02
C TYR A 11 18.41 4.58 0.25
N ASP A 12 18.44 3.31 0.60
CA ASP A 12 19.22 2.29 -0.10
C ASP A 12 18.34 1.32 -0.90
N ALA A 13 18.99 0.37 -1.58
CA ALA A 13 18.28 -0.62 -2.39
C ALA A 13 17.37 -1.54 -1.54
N GLY A 14 17.67 -1.70 -0.24
CA GLY A 14 16.84 -2.42 0.71
C GLY A 14 15.53 -1.69 0.98
N ASP A 15 15.57 -0.36 1.18
CA ASP A 15 14.35 0.44 1.36
C ASP A 15 13.40 0.35 0.16
N ILE A 16 13.95 0.36 -1.05
CA ILE A 16 13.17 0.19 -2.29
C ILE A 16 12.59 -1.22 -2.37
N ALA A 17 13.36 -2.23 -2.03
CA ALA A 17 12.91 -3.61 -2.01
C ALA A 17 11.77 -3.82 -1.00
N ASP A 18 11.86 -3.23 0.19
CA ASP A 18 10.83 -3.29 1.22
C ASP A 18 9.53 -2.60 0.77
N ALA A 19 9.63 -1.44 0.12
CA ALA A 19 8.49 -0.74 -0.44
C ALA A 19 7.78 -1.56 -1.54
N HIS A 20 8.56 -2.22 -2.39
CA HIS A 20 8.04 -3.14 -3.41
C HIS A 20 7.38 -4.38 -2.79
N ALA A 21 8.02 -5.02 -1.82
CA ALA A 21 7.48 -6.19 -1.13
C ALA A 21 6.17 -5.87 -0.42
N LEU A 22 6.06 -4.68 0.17
CA LEU A 22 4.83 -4.20 0.80
C LEU A 22 3.71 -4.00 -0.25
N ALA A 23 4.01 -3.35 -1.37
CA ALA A 23 3.05 -3.16 -2.46
C ALA A 23 2.58 -4.50 -3.05
N GLU A 24 3.50 -5.45 -3.26
CA GLU A 24 3.19 -6.80 -3.75
C GLU A 24 2.27 -7.54 -2.78
N SER A 25 2.56 -7.46 -1.47
CA SER A 25 1.71 -8.03 -0.42
C SER A 25 0.30 -7.45 -0.49
N HIS A 26 0.16 -6.11 -0.49
CA HIS A 26 -1.14 -5.46 -0.59
C HIS A 26 -1.95 -5.90 -1.81
N LEU A 27 -1.33 -5.97 -2.99
CA LEU A 27 -1.96 -6.44 -4.21
C LEU A 27 -2.40 -7.91 -4.13
N SER A 28 -1.59 -8.76 -3.48
CA SER A 28 -1.92 -10.18 -3.27
C SER A 28 -3.18 -10.36 -2.41
N TRP A 29 -3.35 -9.54 -1.37
CA TRP A 29 -4.56 -9.55 -0.53
C TRP A 29 -5.81 -9.19 -1.35
N ILE A 30 -5.73 -8.11 -2.13
CA ILE A 30 -6.82 -7.68 -3.03
C ILE A 30 -7.15 -8.78 -4.06
N ALA A 31 -6.13 -9.34 -4.70
CA ALA A 31 -6.30 -10.40 -5.69
C ALA A 31 -6.97 -11.64 -5.09
N THR A 32 -6.62 -12.01 -3.85
CA THR A 32 -7.21 -13.14 -3.13
C THR A 32 -8.69 -12.92 -2.82
N LEU A 33 -9.07 -11.73 -2.36
CA LEU A 33 -10.47 -11.39 -2.08
C LEU A 33 -11.31 -11.42 -3.37
N VAL A 34 -10.82 -10.80 -4.45
CA VAL A 34 -11.49 -10.83 -5.76
C VAL A 34 -11.63 -12.26 -6.29
N SER A 35 -10.58 -13.07 -6.15
CA SER A 35 -10.62 -14.48 -6.58
C SER A 35 -11.64 -15.29 -5.78
N THR A 36 -11.75 -15.03 -4.48
CA THR A 36 -12.75 -15.67 -3.62
C THR A 36 -14.17 -15.33 -4.06
N VAL A 37 -14.43 -14.05 -4.37
CA VAL A 37 -15.74 -13.61 -4.91
C VAL A 37 -16.05 -14.30 -6.25
N LYS A 38 -15.07 -14.38 -7.15
CA LYS A 38 -15.24 -15.10 -8.43
C LYS A 38 -15.58 -16.56 -8.24
N GLN A 39 -14.83 -17.27 -7.39
CA GLN A 39 -15.08 -18.69 -7.09
C GLN A 39 -16.46 -18.90 -6.45
N ASN A 40 -16.87 -18.01 -5.55
CA ASN A 40 -18.20 -18.06 -4.95
C ASN A 40 -19.30 -17.97 -6.02
N LEU A 41 -19.19 -17.01 -6.96
CA LEU A 41 -20.12 -16.86 -8.07
C LEU A 41 -20.17 -18.11 -8.97
N GLU A 42 -19.00 -18.67 -9.32
CA GLU A 42 -18.90 -19.90 -10.13
C GLU A 42 -19.53 -21.11 -9.43
N CYS A 43 -19.42 -21.19 -8.11
CA CYS A 43 -20.00 -22.27 -7.30
C CYS A 43 -21.49 -22.04 -6.95
N GLY A 44 -22.13 -20.98 -7.45
CA GLY A 44 -23.49 -20.60 -7.09
C GLY A 44 -23.66 -20.20 -5.61
N LYS A 45 -22.55 -19.87 -4.94
CA LYS A 45 -22.53 -19.38 -3.56
C LYS A 45 -22.56 -17.86 -3.59
N VAL A 46 -23.58 -17.26 -2.99
CA VAL A 46 -23.72 -15.78 -2.93
C VAL A 46 -23.35 -15.22 -1.55
N PHE A 47 -23.03 -16.09 -0.60
CA PHE A 47 -22.75 -15.67 0.76
C PHE A 47 -21.51 -14.77 0.82
N HIS A 48 -21.66 -13.64 1.52
CA HIS A 48 -20.60 -12.68 1.83
C HIS A 48 -19.91 -11.99 0.65
N ASN A 49 -20.30 -12.21 -0.61
CA ASN A 49 -19.67 -11.54 -1.75
C ASN A 49 -19.73 -10.01 -1.65
N GLN A 50 -20.88 -9.46 -1.23
CA GLN A 50 -21.03 -8.02 -1.01
C GLN A 50 -20.03 -7.51 0.03
N THR A 51 -19.98 -8.17 1.20
CA THR A 51 -19.05 -7.82 2.28
C THR A 51 -17.58 -7.97 1.85
N LEU A 52 -17.24 -9.00 1.08
CA LEU A 52 -15.89 -9.20 0.55
C LEU A 52 -15.51 -8.08 -0.42
N LEU A 53 -16.43 -7.64 -1.28
CA LEU A 53 -16.20 -6.51 -2.18
C LEU A 53 -16.03 -5.19 -1.41
N GLU A 54 -16.84 -4.93 -0.39
CA GLU A 54 -16.72 -3.75 0.46
C GLU A 54 -15.37 -3.72 1.20
N ILE A 55 -14.94 -4.86 1.76
CA ILE A 55 -13.61 -4.99 2.38
C ILE A 55 -12.50 -4.77 1.34
N THR A 56 -12.64 -5.35 0.15
CA THR A 56 -11.67 -5.18 -0.94
C THR A 56 -11.52 -3.71 -1.32
N GLN A 57 -12.64 -3.00 -1.46
CA GLN A 57 -12.64 -1.57 -1.78
C GLN A 57 -11.98 -0.75 -0.67
N TYR A 58 -12.38 -0.97 0.58
CA TYR A 58 -11.78 -0.27 1.73
C TYR A 58 -10.26 -0.48 1.82
N LEU A 59 -9.80 -1.71 1.62
CA LEU A 59 -8.36 -2.02 1.64
C LEU A 59 -7.63 -1.35 0.47
N ALA A 60 -8.21 -1.37 -0.73
CA ALA A 60 -7.61 -0.73 -1.89
C ALA A 60 -7.46 0.79 -1.69
N GLU A 61 -8.50 1.44 -1.18
CA GLU A 61 -8.48 2.88 -0.85
C GLU A 61 -7.44 3.19 0.24
N SER A 62 -7.42 2.39 1.31
CA SER A 62 -6.45 2.54 2.41
C SER A 62 -5.00 2.40 1.93
N PHE A 63 -4.73 1.40 1.08
CA PHE A 63 -3.39 1.20 0.53
C PHE A 63 -2.97 2.34 -0.40
N VAL A 64 -3.88 2.86 -1.22
CA VAL A 64 -3.60 4.04 -2.07
C VAL A 64 -3.22 5.25 -1.21
N ASP A 65 -3.98 5.51 -0.15
CA ASP A 65 -3.71 6.63 0.76
C ASP A 65 -2.37 6.47 1.49
N ASP A 66 -2.05 5.26 1.97
CA ASP A 66 -0.77 4.95 2.61
C ASP A 66 0.41 5.14 1.64
N HIS A 67 0.30 4.62 0.41
CA HIS A 67 1.34 4.78 -0.60
C HIS A 67 1.51 6.24 -1.02
N LYS A 68 0.42 7.00 -1.12
CA LYS A 68 0.46 8.43 -1.43
C LYS A 68 1.13 9.23 -0.32
N SER A 69 0.74 9.00 0.93
CA SER A 69 1.35 9.63 2.12
C SER A 69 2.85 9.37 2.18
N LYS A 70 3.28 8.13 1.90
CA LYS A 70 4.69 7.76 1.84
C LYS A 70 5.44 8.48 0.71
N SER A 71 4.81 8.59 -0.46
CA SER A 71 5.37 9.32 -1.60
C SER A 71 5.55 10.81 -1.29
N GLU A 72 4.55 11.46 -0.69
CA GLU A 72 4.60 12.87 -0.29
C GLU A 72 5.72 13.11 0.74
N GLN A 73 5.93 12.18 1.68
CA GLN A 73 7.05 12.24 2.63
C GLN A 73 8.40 12.19 1.90
N TYR A 74 8.57 11.27 0.94
CA TYR A 74 9.81 11.17 0.16
C TYR A 74 10.06 12.41 -0.69
N GLU A 75 9.03 12.99 -1.31
CA GLU A 75 9.14 14.24 -2.06
C GLU A 75 9.56 15.41 -1.14
N ALA A 76 8.96 15.52 0.05
CA ALA A 76 9.32 16.54 1.02
C ALA A 76 10.78 16.39 1.47
N GLU A 77 11.23 15.16 1.78
CA GLU A 77 12.62 14.87 2.14
C GLU A 77 13.59 15.20 0.99
N SER A 78 13.22 14.91 -0.27
CA SER A 78 14.04 15.25 -1.45
C SER A 78 14.13 16.75 -1.71
N ASN A 79 13.05 17.50 -1.48
CA ASN A 79 13.02 18.95 -1.66
C ASN A 79 13.82 19.70 -0.58
N ILE A 80 13.94 19.13 0.63
CA ILE A 80 14.81 19.64 1.70
C ILE A 80 16.30 19.42 1.35
N GLN A 81 16.61 18.44 0.49
CA GLN A 81 17.97 18.12 0.04
C GLN A 81 18.47 18.94 -1.17
N SER A 82 17.60 19.72 -1.85
CA SER A 82 17.90 20.47 -3.09
C SER A 82 18.24 21.94 -2.84
#